data_AF-A0A525CJ86-F1
#
_entry.id   AF-A0A525CJ86-F1
#
_cell.length_a   1.000
_cell.length_b   1.000
_cell.length_c   1.000
_cell.angle_alpha   90.00
_cell.angle_beta   90.00
_cell.angle_gamma   90.00
#
_symmetry.space_group_name_H-M   'P 1'
#
loop_
_entity.id
_entity.type
_entity.pdbx_description
1 polymer ?
#
loop_
_entity_poly.entity_id
_entity_poly.type
_entity_poly.pdbx_seq_one_letter_code
_entity_poly.pdbx_strand_id
1 'polypeptide(L)'
;MALVLLMCAVVAFPGSAMAGAAQDLDAARHAELMGESDEARRLFDQAISSGELEGGALAEAYNARGDFFAVRGDTQAALADFEQALELDPDKAAYWYDRGVLRKESGDLQGALEDLTRAVDLDSSHALAHMERASCLQRLGDSGAAAQDRERLAELDQARQYRPGYSGPIETRTSWQVNEEYSQAVAHYNDAVRASPNDPGVYVDRGLALMNLGRLD
;
A
#
# COMPACT_ATOMS: atom_id res chain seq x y z
N MET A 1 20.08 67.83 9.81
CA MET A 1 18.62 67.53 9.82
C MET A 1 18.42 66.18 9.14
N ALA A 2 17.95 65.22 9.95
CA ALA A 2 17.42 63.87 9.67
C ALA A 2 17.71 63.17 8.33
N LEU A 3 18.51 62.10 8.40
CA LEU A 3 18.51 60.97 7.47
C LEU A 3 17.25 60.12 7.75
N VAL A 4 16.39 59.95 6.75
CA VAL A 4 15.23 59.04 6.83
C VAL A 4 15.68 57.65 6.39
N LEU A 5 15.94 56.76 7.36
CA LEU A 5 16.12 55.33 7.12
C LEU A 5 14.73 54.68 7.07
N LEU A 6 14.25 54.40 5.86
CA LEU A 6 13.07 53.59 5.59
C LEU A 6 13.43 52.13 5.94
N MET A 7 13.13 51.71 7.17
CA MET A 7 13.12 50.28 7.51
C MET A 7 11.93 49.63 6.78
N CYS A 8 12.22 48.96 5.66
CA CYS A 8 11.33 47.94 5.13
C CYS A 8 11.23 46.85 6.20
N ALA A 9 10.16 46.87 6.98
CA ALA A 9 9.72 45.72 7.74
C ALA A 9 9.43 44.61 6.72
N VAL A 10 10.32 43.62 6.66
CA VAL A 10 10.00 42.33 6.05
C VAL A 10 8.87 41.78 6.90
N VAL A 11 7.64 41.94 6.41
CA VAL A 11 6.49 41.21 6.91
C VAL A 11 6.78 39.76 6.54
N ALA A 12 7.33 39.01 7.48
CA ALA A 12 7.45 37.57 7.36
C ALA A 12 6.02 37.02 7.19
N PHE A 13 5.72 36.54 5.99
CA PHE A 13 4.49 35.79 5.74
C PHE A 13 4.50 34.56 6.66
N PRO A 14 3.46 34.32 7.48
CA PRO A 14 3.28 33.04 8.13
C PRO A 14 2.78 32.06 7.05
N GLY A 15 3.70 31.56 6.23
CA GLY A 15 3.36 30.72 5.09
C GLY A 15 4.47 29.78 4.61
N SER A 16 5.64 29.76 5.25
CA SER A 16 6.79 28.92 4.84
C SER A 16 7.31 27.98 5.93
N ALA A 17 6.55 27.79 7.02
CA ALA A 17 6.98 27.00 8.19
C ALA A 17 6.25 25.65 8.34
N MET A 18 5.40 25.26 7.39
CA MET A 18 4.65 23.99 7.40
C MET A 18 5.44 22.80 6.83
N ALA A 19 6.76 22.95 6.66
CA ALA A 19 7.54 22.08 5.78
C ALA A 19 8.73 21.39 6.48
N GLY A 20 8.80 21.35 7.81
CA GLY A 20 9.85 20.58 8.50
C GLY A 20 9.51 19.09 8.52
N ALA A 21 8.57 18.72 9.38
CA ALA A 21 8.25 17.32 9.63
C ALA A 21 7.72 16.57 8.41
N ALA A 22 6.92 17.22 7.55
CA ALA A 22 6.44 16.60 6.31
C ALA A 22 7.58 16.31 5.32
N GLN A 23 8.55 17.22 5.21
CA GLN A 23 9.75 16.98 4.39
C GLN A 23 10.62 15.87 4.98
N ASP A 24 10.73 15.82 6.31
CA ASP A 24 11.45 14.75 7.01
C ASP A 24 10.79 13.39 6.73
N LEU A 25 9.47 13.28 6.72
CA LEU A 25 8.76 12.04 6.36
C LEU A 25 9.00 11.61 4.91
N ASP A 26 8.92 12.54 3.97
CA ASP A 26 9.18 12.25 2.56
C ASP A 26 10.64 11.83 2.34
N ALA A 27 11.57 12.49 3.02
CA ALA A 27 12.98 12.13 3.02
C ALA A 27 13.22 10.76 3.69
N ALA A 28 12.50 10.43 4.76
CA ALA A 28 12.60 9.13 5.43
C ALA A 28 12.19 7.98 4.50
N ARG A 29 11.06 8.13 3.80
CA ARG A 29 10.58 7.16 2.80
C ARG A 29 11.54 7.03 1.63
N HIS A 30 12.13 8.14 1.18
CA HIS A 30 13.16 8.09 0.15
C HIS A 30 14.42 7.34 0.62
N ALA A 31 14.90 7.65 1.81
CA ALA A 31 16.05 6.96 2.42
C ALA A 31 15.79 5.46 2.57
N GLU A 32 14.58 5.06 2.94
CA GLU A 32 14.16 3.65 2.98
C GLU A 32 14.27 2.97 1.61
N LEU A 33 13.75 3.59 0.55
CA LEU A 33 13.86 3.08 -0.83
C LEU A 33 15.31 2.93 -1.30
N MET A 34 16.21 3.78 -0.79
CA MET A 34 17.64 3.74 -1.09
C MET A 34 18.43 2.77 -0.18
N GLY A 35 17.77 2.14 0.80
CA GLY A 35 18.39 1.25 1.78
C GLY A 35 19.17 1.97 2.89
N GLU A 36 19.02 3.29 2.99
CA GLU A 36 19.69 4.16 3.98
C GLU A 36 18.96 4.10 5.34
N SER A 37 18.97 2.91 5.94
CA SER A 37 18.15 2.57 7.12
C SER A 37 18.39 3.46 8.34
N ASP A 38 19.63 3.88 8.60
CA ASP A 38 19.92 4.72 9.77
C ASP A 38 19.38 6.15 9.58
N GLU A 39 19.44 6.66 8.35
CA GLU A 39 18.93 7.99 8.02
C GLU A 39 17.41 8.00 8.01
N ALA A 40 16.78 6.99 7.42
CA ALA A 40 15.32 6.83 7.46
C ALA A 40 14.80 6.83 8.91
N ARG A 41 15.45 6.06 9.81
CA ARG A 41 15.09 6.04 11.23
C ARG A 41 15.20 7.42 11.86
N ARG A 42 16.32 8.10 11.65
CA ARG A 42 16.58 9.43 12.21
C ARG A 42 15.51 10.43 11.77
N LEU A 43 15.13 10.40 10.50
CA LEU A 43 14.14 11.31 9.91
C LEU A 43 12.73 11.03 10.42
N PHE A 44 12.32 9.76 10.55
CA PHE A 44 11.04 9.42 11.18
C PHE A 44 10.98 9.90 12.64
N ASP A 45 12.04 9.65 13.42
CA ASP A 45 12.12 10.08 14.82
C ASP A 45 12.06 11.61 14.95
N GLN A 46 12.76 12.33 14.06
CA GLN A 46 12.74 13.79 14.00
C GLN A 46 11.34 14.32 13.65
N ALA A 47 10.69 13.78 12.62
CA ALA A 47 9.37 14.21 12.19
C ALA A 47 8.33 14.05 13.32
N ILE A 48 8.31 12.88 13.96
CA ILE A 48 7.37 12.55 15.05
C ILE A 48 7.62 13.42 16.30
N SER A 49 8.88 13.65 16.67
CA SER A 49 9.23 14.42 17.87
C SER A 49 9.21 15.95 17.70
N SER A 50 9.05 16.44 16.46
CA SER A 50 9.05 17.88 16.14
C SER A 50 7.91 18.66 16.81
N GLY A 51 6.79 18.00 17.10
CA GLY A 51 5.54 18.64 17.52
C GLY A 51 4.80 19.37 16.40
N GLU A 52 5.23 19.23 15.13
CA GLU A 52 4.57 19.86 13.97
C GLU A 52 3.43 19.01 13.39
N LEU A 53 3.42 17.70 13.69
CA LEU A 53 2.40 16.76 13.25
C LEU A 53 1.38 16.54 14.35
N GLU A 54 0.10 16.57 14.00
CA GLU A 54 -1.01 16.32 14.91
C GLU A 54 -2.10 15.46 14.24
N GLY A 55 -2.94 14.82 15.05
CA GLY A 55 -4.09 14.04 14.59
C GLY A 55 -3.72 13.00 13.53
N GLY A 56 -4.46 12.97 12.43
CA GLY A 56 -4.25 11.99 11.35
C GLY A 56 -2.88 12.08 10.67
N ALA A 57 -2.25 13.26 10.60
CA ALA A 57 -0.91 13.37 10.02
C ALA A 57 0.16 12.73 10.93
N LEU A 58 0.00 12.89 12.24
CA LEU A 58 0.85 12.20 13.21
C LEU A 58 0.56 10.69 13.23
N ALA A 59 -0.70 10.28 13.08
CA ALA A 59 -1.08 8.88 12.96
C ALA A 59 -0.41 8.21 11.74
N GLU A 60 -0.41 8.89 10.60
CA GLU A 60 0.25 8.41 9.37
C GLU A 60 1.77 8.30 9.56
N ALA A 61 2.39 9.25 10.26
CA ALA A 61 3.82 9.20 10.57
C ALA A 61 4.19 7.99 11.43
N TYR A 62 3.39 7.70 12.47
CA TYR A 62 3.56 6.51 13.29
C TYR A 62 3.38 5.24 12.46
N ASN A 63 2.31 5.12 11.68
CA ASN A 63 2.09 3.93 10.83
C ASN A 63 3.25 3.71 9.84
N ALA A 64 3.71 4.76 9.17
CA ALA A 64 4.85 4.67 8.25
C ALA A 64 6.15 4.24 8.95
N ARG A 65 6.43 4.74 10.16
CA ARG A 65 7.58 4.28 10.94
C ARG A 65 7.40 2.83 11.41
N GLY A 66 6.17 2.43 11.71
CA GLY A 66 5.80 1.05 12.02
C GLY A 66 6.13 0.08 10.89
N ASP A 67 5.74 0.42 9.65
CA ASP A 67 6.07 -0.38 8.45
C ASP A 67 7.58 -0.51 8.27
N PHE A 68 8.30 0.60 8.42
CA PHE A 68 9.75 0.64 8.32
C PHE A 68 10.45 -0.25 9.37
N PHE A 69 9.88 -0.39 10.57
CA PHE A 69 10.37 -1.36 11.56
C PHE A 69 9.97 -2.80 11.23
N ALA A 70 8.75 -3.01 10.73
CA ALA A 70 8.23 -4.32 10.35
C ALA A 70 9.07 -4.98 9.25
N VAL A 71 9.41 -4.24 8.19
CA VAL A 71 10.26 -4.72 7.08
C VAL A 71 11.66 -5.14 7.57
N ARG A 72 12.12 -4.55 8.68
CA ARG A 72 13.43 -4.86 9.29
C ARG A 72 13.34 -5.89 10.41
N GLY A 73 12.17 -6.46 10.65
CA GLY A 73 11.93 -7.50 11.67
C GLY A 73 11.95 -6.98 13.10
N ASP A 74 11.90 -5.66 13.32
CA ASP A 74 11.73 -5.09 14.65
C ASP A 74 10.23 -5.05 15.00
N THR A 75 9.68 -6.25 15.23
CA THR A 75 8.26 -6.45 15.52
C THR A 75 7.78 -5.63 16.71
N GLN A 76 8.61 -5.49 17.75
CA GLN A 76 8.22 -4.77 18.95
C GLN A 76 8.08 -3.27 18.69
N ALA A 77 9.04 -2.65 18.00
CA ALA A 77 8.95 -1.24 17.63
C ALA A 77 7.78 -0.98 16.69
N ALA A 78 7.60 -1.86 15.69
CA ALA A 78 6.50 -1.75 14.74
C ALA A 78 5.11 -1.82 15.41
N LEU A 79 4.90 -2.77 16.32
CA LEU A 79 3.63 -2.88 17.06
C LEU A 79 3.33 -1.65 17.90
N ALA A 80 4.35 -1.07 18.56
CA ALA A 80 4.18 0.14 19.35
C ALA A 80 3.76 1.34 18.49
N ASP A 81 4.37 1.48 17.32
CA ASP A 81 4.02 2.55 16.37
C ASP A 81 2.63 2.37 15.76
N PHE A 82 2.25 1.15 15.39
CA PHE A 82 0.89 0.88 14.93
C PHE A 82 -0.17 1.14 16.01
N GLU A 83 0.15 0.86 17.27
CA GLU A 83 -0.73 1.20 18.40
C GLU A 83 -0.92 2.72 18.52
N GLN A 84 0.16 3.50 18.43
CA GLN A 84 0.07 4.97 18.42
C GLN A 84 -0.76 5.51 17.24
N ALA A 85 -0.58 4.95 16.05
CA ALA A 85 -1.38 5.33 14.88
C ALA A 85 -2.88 5.06 15.12
N LEU A 86 -3.23 3.93 15.71
CA LEU A 86 -4.61 3.54 16.01
C LEU A 86 -5.23 4.30 17.19
N GLU A 87 -4.44 4.74 18.16
CA GLU A 87 -4.91 5.66 19.21
C GLU A 87 -5.30 7.03 18.63
N LEU A 88 -4.58 7.49 17.61
CA LEU A 88 -4.80 8.78 16.97
C LEU A 88 -5.91 8.75 15.91
N ASP A 89 -6.01 7.68 15.13
CA ASP A 89 -7.03 7.50 14.09
C ASP A 89 -7.53 6.03 14.04
N PRO A 90 -8.48 5.66 14.92
CA PRO A 90 -8.98 4.28 15.01
C PRO A 90 -9.93 3.88 13.87
N ASP A 91 -10.33 4.83 13.01
CA ASP A 91 -11.26 4.57 11.90
C ASP A 91 -10.53 4.35 10.57
N LYS A 92 -9.19 4.39 10.58
CA LYS A 92 -8.37 4.07 9.41
C LYS A 92 -8.20 2.56 9.24
N ALA A 93 -8.92 1.98 8.27
CA ALA A 93 -8.84 0.55 7.95
C ALA A 93 -7.41 0.04 7.69
N ALA A 94 -6.57 0.86 7.03
CA ALA A 94 -5.20 0.52 6.70
C ALA A 94 -4.34 0.21 7.96
N TYR A 95 -4.47 1.01 9.02
CA TYR A 95 -3.66 0.82 10.24
C TYR A 95 -3.99 -0.48 10.97
N TRP A 96 -5.26 -0.87 10.96
CA TRP A 96 -5.68 -2.19 11.44
C TRP A 96 -5.13 -3.32 10.55
N TYR A 97 -5.16 -3.13 9.23
CA TYR A 97 -4.59 -4.10 8.29
C TYR A 97 -3.08 -4.31 8.53
N ASP A 98 -2.28 -3.23 8.59
CA ASP A 98 -0.82 -3.32 8.73
C ASP A 98 -0.42 -4.00 10.04
N ARG A 99 -1.07 -3.63 11.15
CA ARG A 99 -0.85 -4.30 12.45
C ARG A 99 -1.29 -5.76 12.43
N GLY A 100 -2.42 -6.05 11.78
CA GLY A 100 -2.95 -7.41 11.64
C GLY A 100 -2.00 -8.32 10.86
N VAL A 101 -1.41 -7.84 9.77
CA VAL A 101 -0.40 -8.57 9.00
C VAL A 101 0.83 -8.85 9.86
N LEU A 102 1.36 -7.85 10.56
CA LEU A 102 2.52 -8.03 11.43
C LEU A 102 2.25 -9.06 12.55
N ARG A 103 1.07 -9.02 13.18
CA ARG A 103 0.67 -10.02 14.19
C ARG A 103 0.59 -11.42 13.61
N LYS A 104 0.03 -11.58 12.40
CA LYS A 104 -0.07 -12.88 11.69
C LYS A 104 1.32 -13.47 11.42
N GLU A 105 2.25 -12.63 10.98
CA GLU A 105 3.64 -12.99 10.70
C GLU A 105 4.40 -13.36 11.98
N SER A 106 4.12 -12.64 13.06
CA SER A 106 4.67 -12.89 14.40
C SER A 106 4.05 -14.11 15.10
N GLY A 107 3.03 -14.73 14.50
CA GLY A 107 2.36 -15.93 15.00
C GLY A 107 1.16 -15.67 15.93
N ASP A 108 0.86 -14.41 16.24
CA ASP A 108 -0.36 -14.02 16.95
C ASP A 108 -1.56 -14.02 16.00
N LEU A 109 -2.03 -15.23 15.67
CA LEU A 109 -3.13 -15.42 14.74
C LEU A 109 -4.46 -14.87 15.24
N GLN A 110 -4.67 -14.88 16.57
CA GLN A 110 -5.91 -14.40 17.17
C GLN A 110 -5.97 -12.88 17.14
N GLY A 111 -4.90 -12.19 17.57
CA GLY A 111 -4.81 -10.74 17.48
C GLY A 111 -4.81 -10.24 16.04
N ALA A 112 -4.20 -10.99 15.11
CA ALA A 112 -4.30 -10.70 13.68
C ALA A 112 -5.73 -10.80 13.16
N LEU A 113 -6.47 -11.84 13.55
CA LEU A 113 -7.87 -12.02 13.14
C LEU A 113 -8.74 -10.86 13.64
N GLU A 114 -8.54 -10.41 14.86
CA GLU A 114 -9.24 -9.25 15.44
C GLU A 114 -8.97 -7.97 14.62
N ASP A 115 -7.70 -7.66 14.37
CA ASP A 115 -7.30 -6.47 13.63
C ASP A 115 -7.78 -6.51 12.17
N LEU A 116 -7.61 -7.64 11.48
CA LEU A 116 -8.06 -7.81 10.09
C LEU A 116 -9.59 -7.77 9.98
N THR A 117 -10.32 -8.23 11.00
CA THR A 117 -11.77 -8.08 11.07
C THR A 117 -12.14 -6.61 11.17
N ARG A 118 -11.47 -5.85 12.04
CA ARG A 118 -11.71 -4.42 12.15
C ARG A 118 -11.41 -3.66 10.85
N ALA A 119 -10.35 -4.04 10.13
CA ALA A 119 -10.04 -3.48 8.82
C ALA A 119 -11.17 -3.72 7.80
N VAL A 120 -11.69 -4.95 7.73
CA VAL A 120 -12.81 -5.31 6.83
C VAL A 120 -14.11 -4.62 7.23
N ASP A 121 -14.39 -4.47 8.53
CA ASP A 121 -15.59 -3.77 9.00
C ASP A 121 -15.56 -2.28 8.64
N LEU A 122 -14.38 -1.66 8.65
CA LEU A 122 -14.18 -0.26 8.26
C LEU A 122 -14.16 -0.09 6.73
N ASP A 123 -13.57 -1.02 6.00
CA ASP A 123 -13.56 -1.04 4.53
C ASP A 123 -13.83 -2.45 3.99
N SER A 124 -15.12 -2.72 3.72
CA SER A 124 -15.60 -3.99 3.12
C SER A 124 -15.15 -4.25 1.68
N SER A 125 -14.38 -3.33 1.08
CA SER A 125 -13.78 -3.46 -0.25
C SER A 125 -12.26 -3.69 -0.20
N HIS A 126 -11.68 -3.74 1.00
CA HIS A 126 -10.25 -3.94 1.21
C HIS A 126 -9.83 -5.39 0.92
N ALA A 127 -9.59 -5.70 -0.36
CA ALA A 127 -9.28 -7.06 -0.82
C ALA A 127 -8.14 -7.72 -0.03
N LEU A 128 -7.02 -7.01 0.21
CA LEU A 128 -5.90 -7.58 0.96
C LEU A 128 -6.27 -7.98 2.40
N ALA A 129 -7.22 -7.27 3.04
CA ALA A 129 -7.63 -7.58 4.40
C ALA A 129 -8.48 -8.87 4.43
N HIS A 130 -9.36 -9.05 3.44
CA HIS A 130 -10.08 -10.31 3.26
C HIS A 130 -9.12 -11.49 2.99
N MET A 131 -8.11 -11.28 2.16
CA MET A 131 -7.11 -12.32 1.85
C MET A 131 -6.35 -12.75 3.11
N GLU A 132 -5.90 -11.78 3.89
CA GLU A 132 -5.13 -12.05 5.10
C GLU A 132 -5.99 -12.63 6.21
N ARG A 133 -7.25 -12.18 6.33
CA ARG A 133 -8.21 -12.75 7.29
C ARG A 133 -8.54 -14.20 6.94
N ALA A 134 -8.76 -14.51 5.66
CA ALA A 134 -8.96 -15.89 5.21
C ALA A 134 -7.77 -16.79 5.54
N SER A 135 -6.55 -16.29 5.36
CA SER A 135 -5.31 -16.98 5.73
C SER A 135 -5.22 -17.26 7.23
N CYS A 136 -5.52 -16.26 8.07
CA CYS A 136 -5.60 -16.43 9.53
C CYS A 136 -6.64 -17.48 9.92
N LEU A 137 -7.88 -17.36 9.41
CA LEU A 137 -8.98 -18.27 9.69
C LEU A 137 -8.63 -19.71 9.29
N GLN A 138 -7.99 -19.90 8.14
CA GLN A 138 -7.55 -21.22 7.69
C GLN A 138 -6.48 -21.82 8.63
N ARG A 139 -5.51 -21.02 9.08
CA ARG A 139 -4.49 -21.45 10.05
C ARG A 139 -5.09 -21.77 11.43
N LEU A 140 -6.19 -21.12 11.80
CA LEU A 140 -6.96 -21.38 13.01
C LEU A 140 -7.96 -22.53 12.86
N GLY A 141 -8.14 -23.07 11.65
CA GLY A 141 -9.02 -24.21 11.36
C GLY A 141 -10.46 -23.84 10.97
N ASP A 142 -10.82 -22.56 10.93
CA ASP A 142 -12.13 -22.10 10.48
C ASP A 142 -12.19 -21.98 8.94
N SER A 143 -12.31 -23.14 8.31
CA SER A 143 -12.38 -23.24 6.84
C SER A 143 -13.68 -22.64 6.27
N GLY A 144 -14.73 -22.52 7.08
CA GLY A 144 -16.02 -21.97 6.68
C GLY A 144 -15.96 -20.46 6.51
N ALA A 145 -15.50 -19.76 7.55
CA ALA A 145 -15.31 -18.30 7.48
C ALA A 145 -14.23 -17.93 6.43
N ALA A 146 -13.15 -18.72 6.32
CA ALA A 146 -12.15 -18.51 5.27
C ALA A 146 -12.70 -18.68 3.84
N ALA A 147 -13.74 -19.48 3.65
CA ALA A 147 -14.40 -19.60 2.34
C ALA A 147 -15.24 -18.37 2.01
N GLN A 148 -15.92 -17.78 3.01
CA GLN A 148 -16.70 -16.55 2.84
C GLN A 148 -15.81 -15.38 2.41
N ASP A 149 -14.63 -15.22 3.03
CA ASP A 149 -13.68 -14.18 2.63
C ASP A 149 -13.15 -14.37 1.20
N ARG A 150 -12.95 -15.62 0.76
CA ARG A 150 -12.53 -15.93 -0.62
C ARG A 150 -13.64 -15.68 -1.64
N GLU A 151 -14.89 -15.94 -1.28
CA GLU A 151 -16.05 -15.57 -2.11
C GLU A 151 -16.11 -14.05 -2.25
N ARG A 152 -15.97 -13.31 -1.16
CA ARG A 152 -15.95 -11.85 -1.18
C ARG A 152 -14.83 -11.29 -2.04
N LEU A 153 -13.64 -11.88 -1.99
CA LEU A 153 -12.52 -11.53 -2.87
C LEU A 153 -12.87 -11.69 -4.35
N ALA A 154 -13.52 -12.80 -4.72
CA ALA A 154 -13.92 -13.06 -6.09
C ALA A 154 -14.94 -12.02 -6.59
N GLU A 155 -15.89 -11.60 -5.74
CA GLU A 155 -16.83 -10.52 -6.05
C GLU A 155 -16.12 -9.19 -6.28
N LEU A 156 -15.16 -8.84 -5.41
CA LEU A 156 -14.39 -7.61 -5.53
C LEU A 156 -13.52 -7.59 -6.79
N ASP A 157 -12.92 -8.72 -7.15
CA ASP A 157 -12.14 -8.85 -8.38
C ASP A 157 -13.01 -8.75 -9.63
N GLN A 158 -14.18 -9.41 -9.63
CA GLN A 158 -15.17 -9.24 -10.70
C GLN A 158 -15.57 -7.77 -10.86
N ALA A 159 -15.89 -7.09 -9.76
CA ALA A 159 -16.24 -5.67 -9.79
C ALA A 159 -15.12 -4.79 -10.35
N ARG A 160 -13.85 -5.16 -10.14
CA ARG A 160 -12.68 -4.48 -10.74
C ARG A 160 -12.50 -4.81 -12.21
N GLN A 161 -12.72 -6.06 -12.62
CA GLN A 161 -12.59 -6.52 -14.01
C GLN A 161 -13.65 -5.92 -14.93
N TYR A 162 -14.86 -5.67 -14.41
CA TYR A 162 -15.91 -4.92 -15.13
C TYR A 162 -15.61 -3.41 -15.26
N ARG A 163 -14.51 -2.91 -14.70
CA ARG A 163 -14.02 -1.55 -14.94
C ARG A 163 -13.24 -1.52 -16.26
N PRO A 164 -13.71 -0.81 -17.31
CA PRO A 164 -12.99 -0.72 -18.57
C PRO A 164 -11.58 -0.14 -18.35
N GLY A 165 -10.53 -0.88 -18.73
CA GLY A 165 -9.14 -0.43 -18.71
C GLY A 165 -8.28 -0.82 -17.50
N TYR A 166 -8.68 -1.78 -16.67
CA TYR A 166 -7.86 -2.24 -15.53
C TYR A 166 -6.99 -3.47 -15.88
N SER A 167 -5.65 -3.32 -15.84
CA SER A 167 -4.67 -4.41 -15.88
C SER A 167 -4.03 -4.59 -14.49
N GLY A 168 -4.66 -5.40 -13.62
CA GLY A 168 -4.24 -5.55 -12.21
C GLY A 168 -2.95 -6.36 -11.96
N PRO A 169 -2.45 -6.40 -10.71
CA PRO A 169 -1.23 -7.13 -10.31
C PRO A 169 -1.35 -8.65 -10.52
N ILE A 170 -0.26 -9.29 -10.92
CA ILE A 170 -0.20 -10.72 -11.32
C ILE A 170 -0.32 -11.67 -10.13
N GLU A 171 0.01 -11.20 -8.92
CA GLU A 171 0.26 -12.03 -7.73
C GLU A 171 -1.01 -12.67 -7.12
N THR A 172 -2.21 -12.20 -7.46
CA THR A 172 -3.49 -12.78 -7.01
C THR A 172 -4.13 -13.74 -8.01
N ARG A 173 -3.58 -13.88 -9.22
CA ARG A 173 -4.18 -14.69 -10.28
C ARG A 173 -3.65 -16.12 -10.24
N THR A 174 -4.56 -17.11 -10.22
CA THR A 174 -4.15 -18.52 -10.33
C THR A 174 -3.52 -18.77 -11.71
N SER A 175 -2.50 -19.64 -11.79
CA SER A 175 -1.75 -19.92 -13.03
C SER A 175 -2.64 -20.29 -14.24
N TRP A 176 -3.81 -20.89 -13.99
CA TRP A 176 -4.80 -21.22 -15.03
C TRP A 176 -5.49 -19.98 -15.59
N GLN A 177 -5.91 -19.04 -14.73
CA GLN A 177 -6.55 -17.78 -15.13
C GLN A 177 -5.56 -16.90 -15.90
N VAL A 178 -4.30 -16.87 -15.46
CA VAL A 178 -3.21 -16.17 -16.16
C VAL A 178 -2.98 -16.73 -17.56
N ASN A 179 -2.94 -18.07 -17.71
CA ASN A 179 -2.73 -18.70 -19.01
C ASN A 179 -3.93 -18.53 -19.96
N GLU A 180 -5.16 -18.57 -19.44
CA GLU A 180 -6.35 -18.38 -20.25
C GLU A 180 -6.49 -16.92 -20.73
N GLU A 181 -6.22 -15.95 -19.86
CA GLU A 181 -6.24 -14.51 -20.17
C GLU A 181 -5.18 -14.13 -21.20
N TYR A 182 -3.94 -14.61 -21.07
CA TYR A 182 -2.92 -14.34 -22.09
C TYR A 182 -3.21 -15.04 -23.41
N SER A 183 -3.81 -16.24 -23.38
CA SER A 183 -4.21 -16.94 -24.62
C SER A 183 -5.28 -16.15 -25.38
N GLN A 184 -6.24 -15.57 -24.65
CA GLN A 184 -7.26 -14.69 -25.21
C GLN A 184 -6.68 -13.33 -25.67
N ALA A 185 -5.75 -12.75 -24.90
CA ALA A 185 -5.07 -11.51 -25.28
C ALA A 185 -4.25 -11.67 -26.57
N VAL A 186 -3.53 -12.79 -26.74
CA VAL A 186 -2.81 -13.10 -27.97
C VAL A 186 -3.76 -13.21 -29.17
N ALA A 187 -4.93 -13.83 -28.99
CA ALA A 187 -5.95 -13.90 -30.04
C ALA A 187 -6.46 -12.51 -30.43
N HIS A 188 -6.76 -11.66 -29.45
CA HIS A 188 -7.18 -10.28 -29.67
C HIS A 188 -6.10 -9.44 -30.40
N TYR A 189 -4.83 -9.56 -30.00
CA TYR A 189 -3.75 -8.85 -30.66
C TYR A 189 -3.43 -9.40 -32.06
N ASN A 190 -3.69 -10.67 -32.34
CA ASN A 190 -3.59 -11.20 -33.70
C ASN A 190 -4.62 -10.57 -34.64
N ASP A 191 -5.84 -10.32 -34.16
CA ASP A 191 -6.85 -9.61 -34.93
C ASP A 191 -6.52 -8.12 -35.08
N ALA A 192 -5.95 -7.49 -34.03
CA ALA A 192 -5.53 -6.11 -34.08
C ALA A 192 -4.31 -5.88 -35.01
N VAL A 193 -3.36 -6.81 -35.06
CA VAL A 193 -2.24 -6.82 -36.04
C VAL A 193 -2.78 -6.93 -37.47
N ARG A 194 -3.84 -7.73 -37.71
CA ARG A 194 -4.48 -7.80 -39.04
C ARG A 194 -5.18 -6.49 -39.41
N ALA A 195 -5.79 -5.83 -38.44
CA ALA A 195 -6.50 -4.57 -38.64
C ALA A 195 -5.57 -3.36 -38.79
N SER A 196 -4.41 -3.35 -38.13
CA SER A 196 -3.44 -2.26 -38.13
C SER A 196 -2.00 -2.78 -38.20
N PRO A 197 -1.59 -3.35 -39.36
CA PRO A 197 -0.33 -4.09 -39.50
C PRO A 197 0.94 -3.23 -39.42
N ASN A 198 0.82 -1.91 -39.38
CA ASN A 198 1.95 -0.99 -39.28
C ASN A 198 2.01 -0.27 -37.92
N ASP A 199 1.14 -0.61 -36.97
CA ASP A 199 1.20 -0.03 -35.63
C ASP A 199 2.19 -0.84 -34.78
N PRO A 200 3.35 -0.28 -34.37
CA PRO A 200 4.32 -1.00 -33.57
C PRO A 200 3.83 -1.34 -32.16
N GLY A 201 2.85 -0.61 -31.62
CA GLY A 201 2.29 -0.87 -30.29
C GLY A 201 1.66 -2.25 -30.18
N VAL A 202 0.87 -2.65 -31.19
CA VAL A 202 0.18 -3.95 -31.19
C VAL A 202 1.14 -5.15 -31.25
N TYR A 203 2.35 -4.96 -31.80
CA TYR A 203 3.38 -6.01 -31.80
C TYR A 203 4.11 -6.12 -30.45
N VAL A 204 4.33 -4.99 -29.77
CA VAL A 204 4.92 -4.95 -28.42
C VAL A 204 3.98 -5.60 -27.40
N ASP A 205 2.70 -5.23 -27.43
CA ASP A 205 1.70 -5.76 -26.49
C ASP A 205 1.43 -7.25 -26.71
N ARG A 206 1.46 -7.71 -27.98
CA ARG A 206 1.42 -9.14 -28.30
C ARG A 206 2.66 -9.89 -27.83
N GLY A 207 3.84 -9.32 -27.99
CA GLY A 207 5.10 -9.90 -27.55
C GLY A 207 5.14 -10.11 -26.03
N LEU A 208 4.67 -9.13 -25.26
CA LEU A 208 4.55 -9.23 -23.81
C LEU A 208 3.57 -10.33 -23.38
N ALA A 209 2.42 -10.46 -24.06
CA ALA A 209 1.46 -11.53 -23.80
C ALA A 209 2.02 -12.94 -24.12
N LEU A 210 2.82 -13.07 -25.19
CA LEU A 210 3.49 -14.32 -25.56
C LEU A 210 4.63 -14.69 -24.59
N MET A 211 5.43 -13.71 -24.16
CA MET A 211 6.47 -13.90 -23.14
C MET A 211 5.90 -14.42 -21.82
N ASN A 212 4.75 -13.88 -21.39
CA ASN A 212 4.09 -14.31 -20.17
C ASN A 212 3.42 -15.69 -20.27
N LEU A 213 3.17 -16.20 -21.49
CA LEU A 213 2.77 -17.59 -21.76
C LEU A 213 3.95 -18.57 -21.86
N GLY A 214 5.19 -18.09 -21.83
CA GLY A 214 6.37 -18.91 -22.08
C GLY A 214 6.47 -19.44 -23.51
N ARG A 215 5.76 -18.82 -24.47
CA ARG A 215 5.76 -19.19 -25.89
C ARG A 215 6.58 -18.16 -26.66
N LEU A 216 7.84 -18.49 -26.96
CA LEU A 216 8.83 -17.61 -27.60
C LEU A 216 9.16 -18.00 -29.05
N ASP A 217 8.33 -18.83 -29.66
CA ASP A 217 8.36 -19.27 -31.05
C ASP A 217 7.83 -18.20 -32.03
#